data_AF-A0A068R0W3-F1
#
_entry.id   AF-A0A068R0W3-F1
#
_cell.length_a   1.000
_cell.length_b   1.000
_cell.length_c   1.000
_cell.angle_alpha   90.00
_cell.angle_beta   90.00
_cell.angle_gamma   90.00
#
_symmetry.space_group_name_H-M   'P 1'
#
loop_
_entity.id
_entity.type
_entity.pdbx_description
1 polymer ?
#
loop_
_entity_poly.entity_id
_entity_poly.type
_entity_poly.pdbx_seq_one_letter_code
_entity_poly.pdbx_strand_id
1 'polypeptide(L)'
;MNWFDMAKDQMKVLGITYDKLAEHLGLTRGAVGHWLNGRREPSLKEIAAILDFIGIKRVILNSDGTVSNINDHLPISIDVESEPRLTKKQKEVVDLFDNLPSEEADKFLRELKVRSAHFDAIFAEMMAKRGIKVSRQ
;
A
#
# COMPACT_ATOMS: atom_id res chain seq x y z
N MET A 1 2.79 13.21 5.51
CA MET A 1 3.18 14.59 5.11
C MET A 1 1.93 15.42 4.91
N ASN A 2 1.97 16.77 4.88
CA ASN A 2 0.76 17.52 4.51
C ASN A 2 0.45 17.34 3.02
N TRP A 3 -0.83 17.44 2.65
CA TRP A 3 -1.25 17.27 1.26
C TRP A 3 -0.63 18.31 0.32
N PHE A 4 -0.43 19.54 0.80
CA PHE A 4 0.19 20.59 -0.01
C PHE A 4 1.69 20.39 -0.19
N ASP A 5 2.37 19.72 0.74
CA ASP A 5 3.78 19.36 0.59
C ASP A 5 3.93 18.31 -0.51
N MET A 6 3.11 17.25 -0.46
CA MET A 6 3.03 16.26 -1.52
C MET A 6 2.68 16.88 -2.89
N ALA A 7 1.71 17.81 -2.91
CA ALA A 7 1.32 18.49 -4.13
C ALA A 7 2.47 19.33 -4.70
N LYS A 8 3.17 20.11 -3.87
CA LYS A 8 4.34 20.91 -4.31
C LYS A 8 5.45 20.03 -4.87
N ASP A 9 5.73 18.89 -4.25
CA ASP A 9 6.78 17.99 -4.74
C ASP A 9 6.41 17.37 -6.09
N GLN A 10 5.16 16.93 -6.26
CA GLN A 10 4.68 16.44 -7.55
C GLN A 10 4.66 17.55 -8.63
N MET A 11 4.30 18.78 -8.25
CA MET A 11 4.36 19.93 -9.17
C MET A 11 5.78 20.22 -9.65
N LYS A 12 6.80 20.09 -8.78
CA LYS A 12 8.21 20.22 -9.19
C LYS A 12 8.61 19.14 -10.18
N VAL A 13 8.21 17.88 -9.93
CA VAL A 13 8.50 16.74 -10.83
C VAL A 13 7.87 16.96 -12.21
N LEU A 14 6.63 17.47 -12.25
CA LEU A 14 5.90 17.69 -13.51
C LEU A 14 6.18 19.05 -14.17
N GLY A 15 6.95 19.94 -13.53
CA GLY A 15 7.16 21.32 -14.01
C GLY A 15 5.87 22.15 -14.07
N ILE A 16 4.91 21.87 -13.19
CA ILE A 16 3.63 22.59 -13.11
C ILE A 16 3.79 23.81 -12.21
N THR A 17 3.38 24.98 -12.70
CA THR A 17 3.41 26.24 -11.95
C THR A 17 2.08 26.50 -11.25
N TYR A 18 2.10 27.40 -10.26
CA TYR A 18 0.89 27.83 -9.56
C TYR A 18 -0.10 28.52 -10.52
N ASP A 19 0.42 29.20 -11.55
CA ASP A 19 -0.38 29.84 -12.60
C ASP A 19 -1.17 28.82 -13.42
N LYS A 20 -0.53 27.73 -13.86
CA LYS A 20 -1.19 26.64 -14.60
C LYS A 20 -2.26 25.94 -13.74
N LEU A 21 -1.97 25.72 -12.47
CA LEU A 21 -2.92 25.12 -11.54
C LEU A 21 -4.13 26.04 -11.31
N ALA A 22 -3.89 27.34 -11.13
CA ALA A 22 -4.93 28.34 -10.95
C ALA A 22 -5.82 28.48 -12.19
N GLU A 23 -5.22 28.52 -13.39
CA GLU A 23 -5.94 28.56 -14.67
C GLU A 23 -6.86 27.34 -14.83
N HIS A 24 -6.34 26.14 -14.57
CA HIS A 24 -7.13 24.91 -14.68
C HIS A 24 -8.32 24.87 -13.72
N LEU A 25 -8.14 25.38 -12.50
CA LEU A 25 -9.18 25.38 -11.47
C LEU A 25 -10.14 26.59 -11.57
N GLY A 26 -9.91 27.52 -12.50
CA GLY A 26 -10.70 28.76 -12.59
C GLY A 26 -10.50 29.69 -11.39
N LEU A 27 -9.32 29.64 -10.76
CA LEU A 27 -8.98 30.37 -9.55
C LEU A 27 -7.88 31.40 -9.81
N THR A 28 -7.67 32.28 -8.83
CA THR A 28 -6.53 33.20 -8.87
C THR A 28 -5.26 32.50 -8.40
N ARG A 29 -4.10 32.88 -8.96
CA ARG A 29 -2.76 32.46 -8.49
C ARG A 29 -2.60 32.64 -6.97
N GLY A 30 -3.15 33.74 -6.44
CA GLY A 30 -3.14 34.05 -5.01
C GLY A 30 -3.95 33.06 -4.18
N ALA A 31 -5.11 32.59 -4.66
CA ALA A 31 -5.92 31.59 -3.96
C ALA A 31 -5.17 30.26 -3.83
N VAL A 32 -4.62 29.76 -4.94
CA VAL A 32 -3.78 28.55 -4.96
C VAL A 32 -2.56 28.71 -4.06
N GLY A 33 -1.91 29.87 -4.08
CA GLY A 33 -0.79 30.18 -3.20
C GLY A 33 -1.14 30.19 -1.71
N HIS A 34 -2.34 30.63 -1.33
CA HIS A 34 -2.79 30.54 0.06
C HIS A 34 -2.97 29.09 0.52
N TRP A 35 -3.49 28.22 -0.36
CA TRP A 35 -3.67 26.80 -0.05
C TRP A 35 -2.35 26.04 0.04
N LEU A 36 -1.47 26.19 -0.96
CA LEU A 36 -0.20 25.45 -1.02
C LEU A 36 0.84 25.89 0.03
N ASN A 37 0.58 27.00 0.71
CA ASN A 37 1.36 27.51 1.84
C ASN A 37 0.66 27.33 3.20
N GLY A 38 -0.49 26.62 3.25
CA GLY A 38 -1.21 26.35 4.50
C GLY A 38 -1.81 27.59 5.18
N ARG A 39 -2.00 28.70 4.45
CA ARG A 39 -2.61 29.93 5.00
C ARG A 39 -4.13 29.89 5.02
N ARG A 40 -4.72 29.08 4.14
CA ARG A 40 -6.15 28.80 4.07
C ARG A 40 -6.34 27.32 3.83
N GLU A 41 -7.38 26.75 4.42
CA GLU A 41 -7.75 25.36 4.20
C GLU A 41 -8.75 25.27 3.03
N PRO A 42 -8.39 24.59 1.93
CA PRO A 42 -9.35 24.20 0.91
C PRO A 42 -10.26 23.08 1.43
N SER A 43 -11.43 22.96 0.81
CA SER A 43 -12.31 21.81 0.97
C SER A 43 -11.67 20.53 0.41
N LEU A 44 -12.13 19.37 0.89
CA LEU A 44 -11.68 18.07 0.38
C LEU A 44 -11.88 17.94 -1.14
N LYS A 45 -12.93 18.55 -1.70
CA LYS A 45 -13.20 18.56 -3.14
C LYS A 45 -12.14 19.33 -3.92
N GLU A 46 -11.70 20.48 -3.39
CA GLU A 46 -10.62 21.28 -3.99
C GLU A 46 -9.27 20.56 -3.89
N ILE A 47 -8.99 19.92 -2.75
CA ILE A 47 -7.80 19.07 -2.58
C ILE A 47 -7.80 17.96 -3.63
N ALA A 48 -8.93 17.25 -3.79
CA ALA A 48 -9.07 16.19 -4.79
C ALA A 48 -8.86 16.71 -6.22
N ALA A 49 -9.40 17.89 -6.57
CA ALA A 49 -9.21 18.49 -7.89
C ALA A 49 -7.74 18.86 -8.17
N ILE A 50 -7.03 19.39 -7.17
CA ILE A 50 -5.59 19.69 -7.28
C ILE A 50 -4.80 18.41 -7.50
N LEU A 51 -5.04 17.38 -6.67
CA LEU A 51 -4.35 16.09 -6.76
C LEU A 51 -4.59 15.42 -8.12
N ASP A 52 -5.82 15.44 -8.61
CA ASP A 52 -6.18 14.86 -9.90
C ASP A 52 -5.44 15.54 -11.07
N PHE A 53 -5.36 16.87 -11.04
CA PHE A 53 -4.66 17.65 -12.06
C PHE A 53 -3.15 17.37 -12.10
N ILE A 54 -2.53 17.16 -10.94
CA ILE A 54 -1.09 16.84 -10.85
C ILE A 54 -0.81 15.32 -10.96
N GLY A 55 -1.80 14.54 -11.38
CA GLY A 55 -1.65 13.11 -11.69
C GLY A 55 -1.69 12.17 -10.47
N ILE A 56 -2.06 12.66 -9.29
CA ILE A 56 -2.23 11.85 -8.08
C ILE A 56 -3.69 11.41 -7.99
N LYS A 57 -3.97 10.19 -8.46
CA LYS A 57 -5.33 9.65 -8.50
C LYS A 57 -5.86 9.15 -7.16
N ARG A 58 -4.97 8.75 -6.25
CA ARG A 58 -5.34 8.21 -4.94
C ARG A 58 -4.26 8.51 -3.91
N VAL A 59 -4.69 8.72 -2.67
CA VAL A 59 -3.86 9.02 -1.50
C VAL A 59 -4.48 8.36 -0.28
N ILE A 60 -3.67 8.11 0.75
CA ILE A 60 -4.16 7.66 2.06
C ILE A 60 -4.32 8.91 2.93
N LEU A 61 -5.53 9.14 3.47
CA LEU A 61 -5.78 10.16 4.47
C LEU A 61 -5.66 9.54 5.86
N ASN A 62 -4.70 10.02 6.65
CA ASN A 62 -4.44 9.53 7.99
C ASN A 62 -5.31 10.29 9.01
N SER A 63 -5.57 9.64 10.15
CA SER A 63 -6.39 10.21 11.24
C SER A 63 -5.79 11.48 11.86
N ASP A 64 -4.49 11.72 11.67
CA ASP A 64 -3.78 12.91 12.13
C ASP A 64 -3.88 14.10 11.15
N GLY A 65 -4.64 13.96 10.07
CA GLY A 65 -4.81 14.98 9.03
C GLY A 65 -3.69 15.02 7.98
N THR A 66 -2.70 14.12 8.07
CA THR A 66 -1.67 13.99 7.05
C THR A 66 -2.11 13.08 5.90
N VAL A 67 -1.40 13.17 4.78
CA VAL A 67 -1.54 12.24 3.66
C VAL A 67 -0.24 11.46 3.42
N SER A 68 -0.40 10.26 2.89
CA SER A 68 0.68 9.38 2.43
C SER A 68 0.42 8.94 1.00
N ASN A 69 1.49 8.77 0.21
CA ASN A 69 1.38 8.09 -1.07
C ASN A 69 1.08 6.62 -0.80
N ILE A 70 0.28 5.99 -1.67
CA ILE A 70 0.04 4.54 -1.63
C ILE A 70 1.36 3.77 -1.79
N ASN A 71 2.31 4.34 -2.55
CA ASN A 71 3.60 3.72 -2.82
C ASN A 71 4.67 4.02 -1.77
N ASP A 72 4.46 5.02 -0.89
CA ASP A 72 5.40 5.36 0.19
C ASP A 72 5.38 4.31 1.33
N HIS A 73 4.39 3.40 1.31
CA HIS A 73 4.36 2.20 2.14
C HIS A 73 5.06 1.02 1.47
N LEU A 74 6.39 1.07 1.46
CA LEU A 74 7.27 -0.11 1.54
C LEU A 74 8.34 0.28 2.57
N PRO A 75 8.30 -0.17 3.85
CA PRO A 75 7.91 -1.49 4.32
C PRO A 75 6.96 -1.50 5.55
N ILE A 76 6.49 -2.70 5.92
CA ILE A 76 5.66 -3.14 7.06
C ILE A 76 4.24 -3.53 6.64
N SER A 77 4.05 -4.85 6.62
CA SER A 77 2.89 -5.61 7.08
C SER A 77 1.69 -4.76 7.53
N ILE A 78 1.00 -4.18 6.56
CA ILE A 78 -0.42 -3.92 6.74
C ILE A 78 -1.06 -5.27 6.43
N ASP A 79 -1.64 -5.91 7.45
CA ASP A 79 -2.64 -6.99 7.35
C ASP A 79 -3.91 -6.47 6.64
N VAL A 80 -3.74 -5.76 5.53
CA VAL A 80 -4.68 -5.83 4.42
C VAL A 80 -4.24 -7.10 3.73
N GLU A 81 -5.15 -8.07 3.63
CA GLU A 81 -5.06 -9.18 2.70
C GLU A 81 -4.82 -8.63 1.28
N SER A 82 -3.60 -8.17 1.01
CA SER A 82 -3.04 -8.22 -0.33
C SER A 82 -3.08 -9.68 -0.63
N GLU A 83 -3.99 -10.09 -1.52
CA GLU A 83 -4.03 -11.45 -2.03
C GLU A 83 -2.57 -11.91 -2.18
N PRO A 84 -2.17 -13.00 -1.49
CA PRO A 84 -0.80 -13.44 -1.52
C PRO A 84 -0.43 -13.56 -2.99
N ARG A 85 0.54 -12.76 -3.46
CA ARG A 85 0.97 -12.84 -4.85
C ARG A 85 1.55 -14.23 -5.06
N LEU A 86 0.70 -15.13 -5.54
CA LEU A 86 1.04 -16.53 -5.72
C LEU A 86 2.21 -16.61 -6.69
N THR A 87 3.32 -17.19 -6.24
CA THR A 87 4.40 -17.64 -7.10
C THR A 87 3.85 -18.61 -8.15
N LYS A 88 4.57 -18.81 -9.26
CA LYS A 88 4.15 -19.75 -10.32
C LYS A 88 3.76 -21.13 -9.76
N LYS A 89 4.55 -21.63 -8.81
CA LYS A 89 4.32 -22.92 -8.14
C LYS A 89 3.10 -22.91 -7.22
N GLN A 90 2.83 -21.79 -6.55
CA GLN A 90 1.63 -21.66 -5.70
C GLN A 90 0.36 -21.59 -6.54
N LYS A 91 0.40 -20.93 -7.72
CA LYS A 91 -0.73 -20.93 -8.66
C LYS A 91 -1.08 -22.33 -9.16
N GLU A 92 -0.06 -23.10 -9.54
CA GLU A 92 -0.23 -24.50 -9.97
C GLU A 92 -0.90 -25.35 -8.88
N VAL A 93 -0.54 -25.15 -7.61
CA VAL A 93 -1.17 -25.84 -6.48
C VAL A 93 -2.65 -25.46 -6.34
N VAL A 94 -2.98 -24.17 -6.49
CA VAL A 94 -4.38 -23.69 -6.44
C VAL A 94 -5.18 -24.28 -7.60
N ASP A 95 -4.65 -24.22 -8.82
CA ASP A 95 -5.32 -24.78 -10.01
C ASP A 95 -5.59 -26.29 -9.83
N LEU A 96 -4.62 -27.04 -9.31
CA LEU A 96 -4.81 -28.47 -9.03
C LEU A 96 -5.85 -28.71 -7.93
N PHE A 97 -5.84 -27.88 -6.88
CA PHE A 97 -6.74 -28.01 -5.74
C PHE A 97 -8.20 -27.75 -6.12
N ASP A 98 -8.48 -26.73 -6.93
CA ASP A 98 -9.82 -26.38 -7.39
C ASP A 98 -10.45 -27.46 -8.28
N ASN A 99 -9.62 -28.33 -8.86
CA ASN A 99 -10.06 -29.46 -9.69
C ASN A 99 -10.28 -30.77 -8.90
N LEU A 100 -10.03 -30.79 -7.57
CA LEU A 100 -10.25 -31.98 -6.75
C LEU A 100 -11.69 -32.08 -6.24
N PRO A 101 -12.24 -33.29 -6.08
CA PRO A 101 -13.45 -33.51 -5.26
C PRO A 101 -13.21 -33.03 -3.82
N SER A 102 -14.27 -32.56 -3.15
CA SER A 102 -14.18 -31.99 -1.80
C SER A 102 -13.52 -32.93 -0.78
N GLU A 103 -13.79 -34.23 -0.85
CA GLU A 103 -13.18 -35.22 0.06
C GLU A 103 -11.65 -35.34 -0.10
N GLU A 104 -11.16 -35.30 -1.35
CA GLU A 104 -9.73 -35.35 -1.65
C GLU A 104 -9.05 -34.02 -1.34
N ALA A 105 -9.72 -32.89 -1.59
CA ALA A 105 -9.25 -31.57 -1.21
C ALA A 105 -9.05 -31.47 0.32
N ASP A 106 -10.01 -31.95 1.11
CA ASP A 106 -9.92 -31.97 2.57
C ASP A 106 -8.79 -32.89 3.07
N LYS A 107 -8.62 -34.05 2.44
CA LYS A 107 -7.54 -34.98 2.75
C LYS A 107 -6.18 -34.36 2.47
N PHE A 108 -6.02 -33.72 1.32
CA PHE A 108 -4.81 -33.00 0.95
C PHE A 108 -4.46 -31.92 1.97
N LEU A 109 -5.42 -31.10 2.40
CA LEU A 109 -5.19 -30.07 3.42
C LEU A 109 -4.75 -30.66 4.77
N ARG A 110 -5.32 -31.80 5.19
CA ARG A 110 -4.88 -32.48 6.41
C ARG A 110 -3.43 -32.95 6.31
N GLU A 111 -3.07 -33.60 5.20
CA GLU A 111 -1.69 -34.07 4.97
C GLU A 111 -0.69 -32.91 4.92
N LEU A 112 -1.05 -31.82 4.24
CA LEU A 112 -0.20 -30.63 4.14
C LEU A 112 0.04 -29.97 5.51
N LYS A 113 -1.01 -29.89 6.35
CA LYS A 113 -0.91 -29.37 7.72
C LYS A 113 0.03 -30.20 8.58
N VAL A 114 -0.08 -31.54 8.53
CA VAL A 114 0.80 -32.45 9.26
C VAL A 114 2.26 -32.27 8.81
N ARG A 115 2.48 -32.18 7.49
CA ARG A 115 3.81 -31.96 6.93
C ARG A 115 4.40 -30.60 7.31
N SER A 116 3.60 -29.53 7.30
CA SER A 116 4.04 -28.20 7.74
C SER A 116 4.48 -28.22 9.19
N ALA A 117 3.67 -28.78 10.08
CA ALA A 117 3.97 -28.88 11.51
C ALA A 117 5.27 -29.65 11.78
N HIS A 118 5.56 -30.69 11.01
CA HIS A 118 6.82 -31.42 11.09
C HIS A 118 8.04 -30.53 10.80
N PHE A 119 7.99 -29.71 9.75
CA PHE A 119 9.08 -28.79 9.41
C PHE A 119 9.19 -27.63 10.40
N ASP A 120 8.07 -27.12 10.91
CA ASP A 120 8.07 -26.09 11.94
C ASP A 120 8.75 -26.58 13.22
N ALA A 121 8.52 -27.84 13.61
CA ALA A 121 9.20 -28.46 14.75
C ALA A 121 10.72 -28.62 14.52
N ILE A 122 11.13 -29.09 13.32
CA ILE A 122 12.55 -29.17 12.95
C ILE A 122 13.20 -27.79 13.01
N PHE A 123 12.53 -26.76 12.48
CA PHE A 123 13.06 -25.40 12.48
C PHE A 123 13.19 -24.86 13.90
N ALA A 124 12.18 -25.06 14.75
CA ALA A 124 12.24 -24.68 16.17
C ALA A 124 13.42 -25.36 16.89
N GLU A 125 13.69 -26.64 16.61
CA GLU A 125 14.84 -27.36 17.18
C GLU A 125 16.18 -26.82 16.64
N MET A 126 16.28 -26.53 15.34
CA MET A 126 17.47 -25.90 14.73
C MET A 126 17.74 -24.51 15.33
N MET A 127 16.69 -23.73 15.56
CA MET A 127 16.78 -22.40 16.16
C MET A 127 17.22 -22.44 17.62
N ALA A 128 16.67 -23.37 18.40
CA ALA A 128 17.05 -23.59 19.79
C ALA A 128 18.52 -24.00 19.93
N LYS A 129 19.04 -24.83 19.00
CA LYS A 129 20.45 -25.27 19.01
C LYS A 129 21.44 -24.22 18.53
N ARG A 130 21.03 -23.23 17.72
CA ARG A 130 21.93 -22.19 17.17
C ARG A 130 21.99 -20.90 17.98
N GLY A 131 21.18 -20.72 19.03
CA GLY A 131 21.21 -19.52 19.87
C GLY A 131 20.87 -18.21 19.14
N ILE A 132 20.27 -18.29 17.94
CA ILE A 132 19.91 -17.11 17.15
C ILE A 132 18.52 -16.65 17.60
N LYS A 133 18.46 -15.49 18.28
CA LYS A 133 17.22 -14.73 18.45
C LYS A 133 16.77 -14.25 17.07
N VAL A 134 15.65 -14.75 16.56
CA VAL A 134 15.04 -14.20 15.34
C VAL A 134 13.83 -13.37 15.73
N SER A 135 13.97 -12.08 15.49
CA SER A 135 12.88 -11.15 15.23
C SER A 135 12.12 -11.64 14.00
N ARG A 136 10.82 -11.87 14.13
CA ARG A 136 9.94 -12.18 13.00
C ARG A 136 9.83 -10.94 12.11
N GLN A 137 10.14 -11.08 10.82
CA GLN A 137 9.61 -10.22 9.76
C GLN A 137 8.32 -10.84 9.25
#